data_AF-T1HKF8-F1
#
_entry.id   AF-T1HKF8-F1
#
_cell.length_a   1.000
_cell.length_b   1.000
_cell.length_c   1.000
_cell.angle_alpha   90.00
_cell.angle_beta   90.00
_cell.angle_gamma   90.00
#
_symmetry.space_group_name_H-M   'P 1'
#
loop_
_entity.id
_entity.type
_entity.pdbx_description
1 polymer ?
#
loop_
_entity_poly.entity_id
_entity_poly.type
_entity_poly.pdbx_seq_one_letter_code
_entity_poly.pdbx_strand_id
1 'polypeptide(L)'
;MNVVKKNEFLVENEEHNFQDWTVRYKSSHILPSKCTEKCENDEFCSYCIYEKELHIPHLPEMVFPNNSLEIVHKSGCSIEFNALDALKLVKNENQSVKIACSESWKKARQESGLVNKTIGDFDWTFKTNYIGTYKDWGTRELTDLTIDKNKLMQREKILLYRKLILFEDELHDNGTSFCSVRIIPLALMNDPDEVANLIPLIEMKCEKLSLPT
;
A
#
# COMPACT_ATOMS: atom_id res chain seq x y z
N MET A 1 3.28 43.29 -4.42
CA MET A 1 3.91 42.01 -4.78
C MET A 1 3.19 40.93 -3.99
N ASN A 2 2.24 40.25 -4.62
CA ASN A 2 1.50 39.16 -3.99
C ASN A 2 2.36 37.91 -4.01
N VAL A 3 2.84 37.50 -2.84
CA VAL A 3 3.45 36.20 -2.63
C VAL A 3 2.35 35.17 -2.83
N VAL A 4 2.44 34.41 -3.91
CA VAL A 4 1.60 33.23 -4.16
C VAL A 4 1.88 32.24 -3.03
N LYS A 5 0.91 32.05 -2.14
CA LYS A 5 0.94 30.96 -1.15
C LYS A 5 1.07 29.64 -1.93
N LYS A 6 2.14 28.89 -1.67
CA LYS A 6 2.26 27.49 -2.09
C LYS A 6 0.97 26.77 -1.67
N ASN A 7 0.38 26.01 -2.58
CA ASN A 7 -0.73 25.10 -2.27
C ASN A 7 -0.27 24.15 -1.14
N GLU A 8 -0.69 24.43 0.09
CA GLU A 8 -0.70 23.44 1.16
C GLU A 8 -1.77 22.42 0.79
N PHE A 9 -1.37 21.34 0.13
CA PHE A 9 -2.22 20.16 0.02
C PHE A 9 -2.56 19.71 1.44
N LEU A 10 -3.85 19.55 1.74
CA LEU A 10 -4.33 19.19 3.07
C LEU A 10 -3.80 17.81 3.43
N VAL A 11 -2.81 17.77 4.33
CA VAL A 11 -2.37 16.52 4.96
C VAL A 11 -3.28 16.27 6.14
N GLU A 12 -4.07 15.22 6.06
CA GLU A 12 -4.91 14.79 7.18
C GLU A 12 -4.06 13.92 8.10
N ASN A 13 -3.97 14.32 9.35
CA ASN A 13 -3.35 13.53 10.40
C ASN A 13 -4.38 13.38 11.52
N GLU A 14 -4.64 12.14 11.91
CA GLU A 14 -5.54 11.84 13.01
C GLU A 14 -4.90 10.82 13.94
N GLU A 15 -5.20 10.96 15.23
CA GLU A 15 -4.80 10.02 16.26
C GLU A 15 -6.00 9.71 17.15
N HIS A 16 -6.28 8.43 17.33
CA HIS A 16 -7.39 7.94 18.16
C HIS A 16 -6.86 6.96 19.20
N ASN A 17 -7.16 7.22 20.47
CA ASN A 17 -6.69 6.42 21.59
C ASN A 17 -7.82 5.50 22.11
N PHE A 18 -7.54 4.21 22.22
CA PHE A 18 -8.43 3.14 22.66
C PHE A 18 -7.74 2.30 23.74
N GLN A 19 -7.95 2.66 25.00
CA GLN A 19 -7.30 1.99 26.14
C GLN A 19 -5.77 1.96 25.97
N ASP A 20 -5.20 0.78 25.74
CA ASP A 20 -3.77 0.54 25.56
C ASP A 20 -3.28 0.72 24.11
N TRP A 21 -4.18 1.06 23.19
CA TRP A 21 -3.91 1.16 21.76
C TRP A 21 -4.08 2.58 21.24
N THR A 22 -3.19 3.00 20.36
CA THR A 22 -3.26 4.25 19.61
C THR A 22 -3.31 3.93 18.13
N VAL A 23 -4.32 4.44 17.44
CA VAL A 23 -4.44 4.32 15.98
C VAL A 23 -4.10 5.67 15.37
N ARG A 24 -3.07 5.71 14.52
CA ARG A 24 -2.67 6.90 13.76
C ARG A 24 -3.02 6.71 12.30
N TYR A 25 -3.50 7.78 11.71
CA TYR A 25 -3.90 7.83 10.32
C TYR A 25 -3.27 9.07 9.68
N LYS A 26 -2.58 8.86 8.56
CA LYS A 26 -2.01 9.92 7.74
C LYS A 26 -2.48 9.75 6.30
N SER A 27 -3.04 10.81 5.74
CA SER A 27 -3.42 10.89 4.33
C SER A 27 -2.82 12.16 3.71
N SER A 28 -2.30 12.03 2.49
CA SER A 28 -1.59 13.08 1.79
C SER A 28 -1.76 12.94 0.27
N HIS A 29 -1.03 13.77 -0.47
CA HIS A 29 -1.05 13.83 -1.92
C HIS A 29 -0.25 12.68 -2.57
N ILE A 30 -0.49 12.50 -3.86
CA ILE A 30 0.19 11.54 -4.73
C ILE A 30 1.67 11.96 -4.91
N LEU A 31 2.55 10.97 -5.07
CA LEU A 31 3.97 11.13 -5.34
C LEU A 31 4.19 12.02 -6.57
N PRO A 32 5.01 13.09 -6.47
CA PRO A 32 5.38 13.88 -7.64
C PRO A 32 6.07 13.03 -8.71
N SER A 33 5.85 13.35 -9.99
CA SER A 33 6.45 12.61 -11.12
C SER A 33 7.96 12.81 -11.29
N LYS A 34 8.55 13.72 -10.53
CA LYS A 34 9.99 14.02 -10.52
C LYS A 34 10.39 14.61 -9.18
N CYS A 35 11.69 14.55 -8.90
CA CYS A 35 12.26 15.28 -7.78
C CYS A 35 11.97 16.79 -7.89
N THR A 36 11.29 17.35 -6.89
CA THR A 36 10.95 18.78 -6.80
C THR A 36 11.91 19.58 -5.93
N GLU A 37 12.84 18.90 -5.27
CA GLU A 37 13.76 19.46 -4.29
C GLU A 37 15.22 19.30 -4.75
N LYS A 38 16.14 20.02 -4.12
CA LYS A 38 17.58 19.80 -4.34
C LYS A 38 18.03 18.67 -3.42
N CYS A 39 17.66 17.44 -3.77
CA CYS A 39 18.06 16.24 -3.02
C CYS A 39 19.55 15.93 -3.25
N GLU A 40 20.40 16.67 -2.56
CA GLU A 40 21.85 16.48 -2.47
C GLU A 40 22.20 16.21 -1.00
N ASN A 41 23.04 15.21 -0.72
CA ASN A 41 23.55 14.85 0.61
C ASN A 41 22.50 14.38 1.64
N ASP A 42 22.18 13.08 1.60
CA ASP A 42 21.44 12.28 2.60
C ASP A 42 20.00 12.71 2.98
N GLU A 43 19.53 13.89 2.58
CA GLU A 43 18.11 14.28 2.66
C GLU A 43 17.41 14.08 1.31
N PHE A 44 16.71 12.96 1.18
CA PHE A 44 15.96 12.61 -0.03
C PHE A 44 14.48 12.95 0.11
N CYS A 45 13.90 13.58 -0.92
CA CYS A 45 12.45 13.74 -1.04
C CYS A 45 11.77 12.39 -1.30
N SER A 46 10.45 12.32 -1.13
CA SER A 46 9.68 11.08 -1.34
C SER A 46 9.93 10.45 -2.70
N TYR A 47 10.07 11.23 -3.79
CA TYR A 47 10.37 10.69 -5.12
C TYR A 47 11.71 9.96 -5.15
N CYS A 48 12.78 10.59 -4.66
CA CYS A 48 14.11 9.99 -4.65
C CYS A 48 14.20 8.77 -3.71
N ILE A 49 13.47 8.78 -2.59
CA ILE A 49 13.38 7.60 -1.72
C ILE A 49 12.77 6.43 -2.51
N TYR A 50 11.64 6.65 -3.18
CA TYR A 50 10.97 5.59 -3.95
C TYR A 50 11.84 5.11 -5.11
N GLU A 51 12.47 6.00 -5.86
CA GLU A 51 13.37 5.66 -6.96
C GLU A 51 14.60 4.86 -6.50
N LYS A 52 15.14 5.15 -5.31
CA LYS A 52 16.32 4.48 -4.74
C LYS A 52 15.98 3.13 -4.12
N GLU A 53 14.87 3.06 -3.38
CA GLU A 53 14.49 1.89 -2.59
C GLU A 53 13.75 0.84 -3.41
N LEU A 54 12.99 1.27 -4.42
CA LEU A 54 12.20 0.36 -5.25
C LEU A 54 12.96 -0.04 -6.50
N HIS A 55 13.12 -1.35 -6.66
CA HIS A 55 13.81 -1.93 -7.81
C HIS A 55 12.84 -2.34 -8.93
N ILE A 56 11.71 -1.66 -9.07
CA ILE A 56 10.68 -1.96 -10.09
C ILE A 56 10.84 -1.05 -11.31
N PRO A 57 10.50 -1.49 -12.55
CA PRO A 57 10.73 -0.71 -13.77
C PRO A 57 9.93 0.59 -13.88
N HIS A 58 8.77 0.65 -13.23
CA HIS A 58 7.93 1.84 -13.14
C HIS A 58 7.10 1.77 -11.86
N LEU A 59 6.69 2.93 -11.37
CA LEU A 59 5.77 3.06 -10.25
C LEU A 59 4.32 2.98 -10.75
N PRO A 60 3.36 2.60 -9.89
CA PRO A 60 1.94 2.83 -10.15
C PRO A 60 1.66 4.30 -10.51
N GLU A 61 0.64 4.54 -11.33
CA GLU A 61 0.22 5.90 -11.72
C GLU A 61 -0.07 6.80 -10.51
N MET A 62 -0.68 6.25 -9.46
CA MET A 62 -1.01 6.97 -8.23
C MET A 62 -0.36 6.27 -7.04
N VAL A 63 0.78 6.77 -6.58
CA VAL A 63 1.41 6.32 -5.32
C VAL A 63 1.18 7.37 -4.25
N PHE A 64 0.74 6.97 -3.06
CA PHE A 64 0.56 7.91 -1.94
C PHE A 64 1.67 7.72 -0.90
N PRO A 65 2.82 8.40 -1.04
CA PRO A 65 4.05 8.03 -0.33
C PRO A 65 4.00 8.27 1.17
N ASN A 66 3.14 9.20 1.58
CA ASN A 66 2.97 9.64 2.96
C ASN A 66 1.71 9.07 3.60
N ASN A 67 0.95 8.24 2.88
CA ASN A 67 -0.21 7.58 3.44
C ASN A 67 0.25 6.46 4.38
N SER A 68 -0.16 6.52 5.64
CA SER A 68 0.05 5.45 6.60
C SER A 68 -1.15 5.23 7.52
N LEU A 69 -1.38 3.96 7.85
CA LEU A 69 -2.23 3.55 8.97
C LEU A 69 -1.34 2.79 9.96
N GLU A 70 -1.20 3.32 11.17
CA GLU A 70 -0.37 2.73 12.22
C GLU A 70 -1.24 2.39 13.43
N ILE A 71 -1.04 1.19 13.98
CA ILE A 71 -1.64 0.74 15.24
C ILE A 71 -0.50 0.47 16.21
N VAL A 72 -0.47 1.21 17.32
CA VAL A 72 0.59 1.18 18.33
C VAL A 72 0.01 0.73 19.68
N HIS A 73 0.67 -0.19 20.35
CA HIS A 73 0.34 -0.57 21.73
C HIS A 73 1.21 0.22 22.71
N LYS A 74 0.74 0.41 23.95
CA LYS A 74 1.50 1.04 25.03
C LYS A 74 2.86 0.39 25.33
N SER A 75 3.05 -0.88 24.96
CA SER A 75 4.34 -1.58 25.11
C SER A 75 5.39 -1.14 24.08
N GLY A 76 5.00 -0.32 23.10
CA GLY A 76 5.86 0.14 22.00
C GLY A 76 5.72 -0.68 20.71
N CYS A 77 5.10 -1.87 20.75
CA CYS A 77 4.92 -2.65 19.53
C CYS A 77 3.92 -1.97 18.58
N SER A 78 4.20 -2.01 17.29
CA SER A 78 3.30 -1.42 16.28
C SER A 78 3.23 -2.21 14.99
N ILE A 79 2.13 -2.03 14.28
CA ILE A 79 1.96 -2.44 12.89
C ILE A 79 1.61 -1.21 12.07
N GLU A 80 2.35 -1.01 10.99
CA GLU A 80 2.18 0.10 10.06
C GLU A 80 1.88 -0.43 8.66
N PHE A 81 0.96 0.20 7.96
CA PHE A 81 0.68 -0.06 6.55
C PHE A 81 1.06 1.16 5.73
N ASN A 82 2.04 1.02 4.84
CA ASN A 82 2.53 2.10 3.99
C ASN A 82 2.82 1.61 2.56
N ALA A 83 2.82 2.53 1.60
CA ALA A 83 2.99 2.20 0.18
C ALA A 83 4.40 1.72 -0.18
N LEU A 84 5.44 2.23 0.49
CA LEU A 84 6.83 1.93 0.17
C LEU A 84 7.13 0.45 0.44
N ASP A 85 6.82 -0.02 1.65
CA ASP A 85 7.07 -1.41 2.04
C ASP A 85 6.18 -2.38 1.25
N ALA A 86 4.96 -1.95 0.89
CA ALA A 86 4.09 -2.73 0.02
C ALA A 86 4.70 -2.92 -1.39
N LEU A 87 5.24 -1.85 -1.98
CA LEU A 87 5.86 -1.87 -3.30
C LEU A 87 7.23 -2.56 -3.31
N LYS A 88 7.98 -2.55 -2.19
CA LYS A 88 9.23 -3.31 -2.05
C LYS A 88 9.05 -4.82 -2.24
N LEU A 89 7.86 -5.35 -1.96
CA LEU A 89 7.53 -6.77 -2.10
C LEU A 89 6.93 -7.13 -3.46
N VAL A 90 6.74 -6.15 -4.35
CA VAL A 90 6.32 -6.43 -5.73
C VAL A 90 7.43 -7.18 -6.45
N LYS A 91 7.10 -8.36 -6.96
CA LYS A 91 8.07 -9.21 -7.64
C LYS A 91 8.40 -8.61 -9.00
N ASN A 92 9.69 -8.60 -9.32
CA ASN A 92 10.17 -8.30 -10.68
C ASN A 92 10.07 -9.50 -11.64
N GLU A 93 9.41 -10.58 -11.22
CA GLU A 93 9.40 -11.85 -11.94
C GLU A 93 7.98 -12.15 -12.44
N ASN A 94 7.89 -12.45 -13.73
CA ASN A 94 6.66 -12.65 -14.48
C ASN A 94 5.84 -13.85 -13.96
N GLN A 95 4.65 -13.60 -13.42
CA GLN A 95 3.58 -14.60 -13.37
C GLN A 95 2.70 -14.44 -14.61
N SER A 96 3.15 -14.93 -15.77
CA SER A 96 2.37 -15.22 -17.00
C SER A 96 1.15 -14.35 -17.41
N VAL A 97 1.01 -13.11 -16.96
CA VAL A 97 -0.09 -12.20 -17.33
C VAL A 97 0.45 -11.24 -18.39
N LYS A 98 0.30 -11.62 -19.65
CA LYS A 98 0.59 -10.73 -20.79
C LYS A 98 -0.63 -9.84 -21.03
N ILE A 99 -0.56 -8.58 -20.63
CA ILE A 99 -1.55 -7.56 -21.05
C ILE A 99 -1.39 -7.37 -22.57
N ALA A 100 -2.49 -7.46 -23.31
CA ALA A 100 -2.52 -7.53 -24.78
C ALA A 100 -1.80 -6.36 -25.49
N CYS A 101 -1.65 -5.21 -24.82
CA CYS A 101 -0.99 -4.02 -25.35
C CYS A 101 0.49 -3.86 -24.97
N SER A 102 1.12 -4.82 -24.27
CA SER A 102 2.52 -4.71 -23.84
C SER A 102 3.50 -4.40 -24.99
N GLU A 103 3.19 -4.76 -26.23
CA GLU A 103 4.03 -4.50 -27.41
C GLU A 103 3.97 -3.07 -27.96
N SER A 104 2.81 -2.42 -27.91
CA SER A 104 2.68 -1.01 -28.33
C SER A 104 3.38 -0.08 -27.32
N TRP A 105 3.32 -0.43 -26.04
CA TRP A 105 4.04 0.25 -24.96
C TRP A 105 5.57 0.02 -25.01
N LYS A 106 6.02 -1.19 -25.38
CA LYS A 106 7.43 -1.47 -25.71
C LYS A 106 7.96 -0.46 -26.73
N LYS A 107 7.17 -0.16 -27.77
CA LYS A 107 7.58 0.79 -28.83
C LYS A 107 7.63 2.24 -28.34
N ALA A 108 6.60 2.72 -27.65
CA ALA A 108 6.54 4.10 -27.19
C ALA A 108 7.65 4.49 -26.18
N ARG A 109 8.07 3.57 -25.30
CA ARG A 109 9.18 3.80 -24.33
C ARG A 109 10.57 3.57 -24.91
N GLN A 110 10.69 2.77 -25.98
CA GLN A 110 11.94 2.67 -26.75
C GLN A 110 12.21 3.96 -27.53
N GLU A 111 11.16 4.58 -28.09
CA GLU A 111 11.27 5.85 -28.83
C GLU A 111 11.63 7.05 -27.94
N SER A 112 11.29 7.03 -26.65
CA SER A 112 11.65 8.09 -25.69
C SER A 112 13.08 7.99 -25.12
N GLY A 113 13.86 6.98 -25.53
CA GLY A 113 15.27 6.84 -25.18
C GLY A 113 15.56 6.44 -23.72
N LEU A 114 14.54 6.07 -22.94
CA LEU A 114 14.66 5.91 -21.48
C LEU A 114 14.95 4.48 -20.98
N VAL A 115 15.00 3.43 -21.81
CA VAL A 115 15.29 2.08 -21.30
C VAL A 115 16.01 1.19 -22.31
N ASN A 116 17.27 0.85 -22.02
CA ASN A 116 18.08 -0.17 -22.72
C ASN A 116 18.11 -1.53 -21.97
N LYS A 117 17.22 -1.73 -20.99
CA LYS A 117 17.06 -3.00 -20.27
C LYS A 117 15.80 -3.71 -20.75
N THR A 118 16.01 -4.92 -21.26
CA THR A 118 15.04 -5.95 -21.64
C THR A 118 13.69 -5.82 -20.92
N ILE A 119 12.70 -5.23 -21.61
CA ILE A 119 11.29 -5.09 -21.18
C ILE A 119 10.58 -6.45 -21.42
N GLY A 120 11.11 -7.51 -20.81
CA GLY A 120 10.69 -8.90 -21.04
C GLY A 120 9.88 -9.52 -19.90
N ASP A 121 10.16 -9.14 -18.64
CA ASP A 121 9.89 -10.07 -17.52
C ASP A 121 9.21 -9.45 -16.28
N PHE A 122 8.57 -8.28 -16.39
CA PHE A 122 7.99 -7.59 -15.23
C PHE A 122 6.48 -7.84 -15.02
N ASP A 123 6.05 -7.91 -13.76
CA ASP A 123 4.64 -7.95 -13.35
C ASP A 123 4.04 -6.54 -13.29
N TRP A 124 3.25 -6.19 -14.30
CA TRP A 124 2.58 -4.89 -14.44
C TRP A 124 1.41 -4.71 -13.48
N THR A 125 1.03 -5.75 -12.73
CA THR A 125 -0.15 -5.71 -11.86
C THR A 125 0.16 -5.20 -10.46
N PHE A 126 1.42 -4.91 -10.14
CA PHE A 126 1.86 -4.49 -8.80
C PHE A 126 1.42 -5.43 -7.68
N LYS A 127 1.34 -6.73 -7.98
CA LYS A 127 0.95 -7.74 -7.01
C LYS A 127 1.93 -7.77 -5.86
N THR A 128 1.41 -7.60 -4.65
CA THR A 128 2.17 -7.63 -3.40
C THR A 128 1.54 -8.60 -2.42
N ASN A 129 2.38 -9.33 -1.67
CA ASN A 129 1.97 -10.14 -0.53
C ASN A 129 2.23 -9.41 0.80
N TYR A 130 2.28 -8.08 0.75
CA TYR A 130 2.45 -7.24 1.92
C TYR A 130 1.32 -7.42 2.93
N ILE A 131 1.71 -7.62 4.18
CA ILE A 131 0.84 -7.95 5.32
C ILE A 131 0.97 -6.92 6.45
N GLY A 132 1.68 -5.81 6.20
CA GLY A 132 2.03 -4.80 7.19
C GLY A 132 3.50 -4.85 7.60
N THR A 133 3.97 -3.73 8.13
CA THR A 133 5.33 -3.53 8.66
C THR A 133 5.25 -3.60 10.18
N TYR A 134 5.86 -4.63 10.76
CA TYR A 134 5.80 -4.92 12.20
C TYR A 134 7.03 -4.36 12.92
N LYS A 135 6.83 -3.77 14.10
CA LYS A 135 7.90 -3.29 14.99
C LYS A 135 7.66 -3.82 16.41
N ASP A 136 8.72 -4.34 17.03
CA ASP A 136 8.79 -4.70 18.45
C ASP A 136 7.70 -5.67 18.98
N TRP A 137 7.19 -6.56 18.12
CA TRP A 137 6.30 -7.66 18.53
C TRP A 137 7.07 -8.80 19.18
N GLY A 138 6.41 -9.54 20.10
CA GLY A 138 7.02 -10.66 20.82
C GLY A 138 7.25 -11.89 19.94
N THR A 139 6.19 -12.65 19.68
CA THR A 139 6.23 -13.82 18.79
C THR A 139 5.18 -13.73 17.69
N ARG A 140 5.51 -14.30 16.52
CA ARG A 140 4.63 -14.49 15.39
C ARG A 140 4.64 -15.96 15.02
N GLU A 141 3.53 -16.63 15.29
CA GLU A 141 3.45 -18.09 15.18
C GLU A 141 2.32 -18.47 14.24
N LEU A 142 2.59 -19.43 13.36
CA LEU A 142 1.54 -20.02 12.53
C LEU A 142 0.49 -20.66 13.44
N THR A 143 -0.77 -20.46 13.08
CA THR A 143 -1.89 -20.97 13.85
C THR A 143 -2.99 -21.48 12.94
N ASP A 144 -3.69 -22.51 13.40
CA ASP A 144 -4.92 -23.00 12.77
C ASP A 144 -6.15 -22.20 13.23
N LEU A 145 -5.97 -21.24 14.15
CA LEU A 145 -7.03 -20.33 14.55
C LEU A 145 -7.46 -19.49 13.35
N THR A 146 -8.76 -19.41 13.13
CA THR A 146 -9.34 -18.55 12.10
C THR A 146 -10.00 -17.33 12.72
N ILE A 147 -10.12 -16.26 11.95
CA ILE A 147 -10.87 -15.09 12.37
C ILE A 147 -12.35 -15.47 12.53
N ASP A 148 -12.91 -15.23 13.72
CA ASP A 148 -14.30 -15.55 14.04
C ASP A 148 -15.27 -14.61 13.31
N LYS A 149 -15.83 -15.10 12.21
CA LYS A 149 -16.79 -14.35 11.38
C LYS A 149 -18.04 -13.92 12.17
N ASN A 150 -18.47 -14.69 13.17
CA ASN A 150 -19.67 -14.35 13.93
C ASN A 150 -19.46 -13.09 14.76
N LYS A 151 -18.30 -12.95 15.40
CA LYS A 151 -17.92 -11.71 16.12
C LYS A 151 -17.87 -10.52 15.18
N LEU A 152 -17.34 -10.71 13.99
CA LEU A 152 -17.21 -9.66 12.99
C LEU A 152 -18.56 -9.16 12.43
N MET A 153 -19.60 -10.02 12.40
CA MET A 153 -20.95 -9.65 11.93
C MET A 153 -21.81 -8.97 13.01
N GLN A 154 -21.34 -8.86 14.25
CA GLN A 154 -22.11 -8.23 15.32
C GLN A 154 -22.28 -6.73 15.04
N ARG A 155 -23.51 -6.24 15.24
CA ARG A 155 -23.83 -4.81 15.09
C ARG A 155 -23.50 -4.07 16.38
N GLU A 156 -22.29 -3.53 16.43
CA GLU A 156 -21.82 -2.71 17.54
C GLU A 156 -21.65 -1.25 17.11
N LYS A 157 -21.55 -0.34 18.09
CA LYS A 157 -21.27 1.06 17.80
C LYS A 157 -19.86 1.19 17.22
N ILE A 158 -19.78 1.80 16.05
CA ILE A 158 -18.52 2.02 15.36
C ILE A 158 -17.84 3.23 15.96
N LEU A 159 -16.68 3.00 16.56
CA LEU A 159 -15.88 4.06 17.16
C LEU A 159 -14.93 4.70 16.15
N LEU A 160 -14.42 3.91 15.20
CA LEU A 160 -13.50 4.36 14.16
C LEU A 160 -13.78 3.65 12.83
N TYR A 161 -13.76 4.41 11.75
CA TYR A 161 -13.83 3.92 10.38
C TYR A 161 -12.85 4.73 9.55
N ARG A 162 -11.83 4.09 8.96
CA ARG A 162 -10.94 4.76 7.99
C ARG A 162 -10.62 3.83 6.82
N LYS A 163 -10.50 4.40 5.63
CA LYS A 163 -10.02 3.75 4.40
C LYS A 163 -8.89 4.60 3.84
N LEU A 164 -7.76 3.98 3.56
CA LEU A 164 -6.58 4.63 3.01
C LEU A 164 -6.12 3.89 1.76
N ILE A 165 -5.89 4.63 0.67
CA ILE A 165 -5.29 4.08 -0.54
C ILE A 165 -3.78 4.25 -0.43
N LEU A 166 -3.02 3.18 -0.68
CA LEU A 166 -1.55 3.19 -0.67
C LEU A 166 -1.02 3.45 -2.08
N PHE A 167 -1.53 2.75 -3.07
CA PHE A 167 -1.27 2.99 -4.48
C PHE A 167 -2.40 2.46 -5.37
N GLU A 168 -2.47 2.98 -6.59
CA GLU A 168 -3.45 2.63 -7.62
C GLU A 168 -2.86 2.82 -9.03
N ASP A 169 -3.31 2.01 -9.97
CA ASP A 169 -2.92 2.00 -11.38
C ASP A 169 -4.08 1.51 -12.25
N GLU A 170 -4.35 2.18 -13.38
CA GLU A 170 -5.43 1.80 -14.30
C GLU A 170 -4.99 0.80 -15.39
N LEU A 171 -3.78 0.24 -15.27
CA LEU A 171 -3.21 -0.75 -16.20
C LEU A 171 -3.34 -0.32 -17.66
N HIS A 172 -3.25 0.99 -17.91
CA HIS A 172 -3.49 1.63 -19.21
C HIS A 172 -4.87 1.29 -19.81
N ASP A 173 -5.93 1.50 -19.04
CA ASP A 173 -7.33 1.23 -19.41
C ASP A 173 -7.67 -0.27 -19.60
N ASN A 174 -6.80 -1.19 -19.18
CA ASN A 174 -7.04 -2.64 -19.29
C ASN A 174 -7.57 -3.26 -17.99
N GLY A 175 -7.75 -2.47 -16.94
CA GLY A 175 -8.25 -2.91 -15.65
C GLY A 175 -7.89 -1.93 -14.55
N THR A 176 -7.81 -2.42 -13.32
CA THR A 176 -7.34 -1.61 -12.19
C THR A 176 -6.55 -2.50 -11.25
N SER A 177 -5.42 -1.97 -10.77
CA SER A 177 -4.70 -2.51 -9.62
C SER A 177 -4.67 -1.46 -8.54
N PHE A 178 -5.07 -1.80 -7.32
CA PHE A 178 -4.97 -0.89 -6.19
C PHE A 178 -4.68 -1.64 -4.90
N CYS A 179 -3.98 -0.98 -4.00
CA CYS A 179 -3.74 -1.44 -2.64
C CYS A 179 -4.35 -0.44 -1.66
N SER A 180 -5.25 -0.91 -0.80
CA SER A 180 -5.88 -0.08 0.22
C SER A 180 -5.95 -0.80 1.55
N VAL A 181 -5.80 -0.05 2.65
CA VAL A 181 -5.98 -0.54 4.02
C VAL A 181 -7.22 0.10 4.63
N ARG A 182 -7.98 -0.68 5.40
CA ARG A 182 -9.21 -0.22 6.04
C ARG A 182 -9.25 -0.70 7.50
N ILE A 183 -9.64 0.19 8.40
CA ILE A 183 -9.98 -0.15 9.79
C ILE A 183 -11.47 0.09 9.96
N ILE A 184 -12.24 -0.99 9.88
CA ILE A 184 -13.70 -0.97 9.80
C ILE A 184 -14.26 -2.22 10.48
N PRO A 185 -15.44 -2.14 11.11
CA PRO A 185 -16.19 -3.34 11.47
C PRO A 185 -16.63 -4.08 10.21
N LEU A 186 -16.47 -5.41 10.17
CA LEU A 186 -16.87 -6.23 9.02
C LEU A 186 -18.37 -6.11 8.72
N ALA A 187 -19.21 -5.87 9.73
CA ALA A 187 -20.65 -5.66 9.53
C ALA A 187 -21.00 -4.49 8.58
N LEU A 188 -20.06 -3.58 8.32
CA LEU A 188 -20.19 -2.50 7.33
C LEU A 188 -19.36 -2.71 6.05
N MET A 189 -18.64 -3.83 5.93
CA MET A 189 -18.05 -4.19 4.65
C MET A 189 -19.17 -4.54 3.69
N ASN A 190 -19.58 -3.55 2.89
CA ASN A 190 -20.08 -3.82 1.56
C ASN A 190 -18.86 -4.36 0.80
N ASP A 191 -18.83 -5.67 0.57
CA ASP A 191 -17.78 -6.33 -0.18
C ASP A 191 -17.65 -5.59 -1.53
N PRO A 192 -16.52 -4.90 -1.80
CA PRO A 192 -16.33 -4.23 -3.09
C PRO A 192 -16.35 -5.23 -4.24
N ASP A 193 -16.05 -6.50 -3.93
CA ASP A 193 -15.83 -7.54 -4.90
C ASP A 193 -16.86 -8.64 -4.68
N GLU A 194 -18.07 -8.49 -5.22
CA GLU A 194 -19.07 -9.58 -5.31
C GLU A 194 -18.47 -10.86 -5.92
N VAL A 195 -17.37 -10.71 -6.66
CA VAL A 195 -16.58 -11.78 -7.27
C VAL A 195 -15.62 -12.49 -6.32
N ALA A 196 -15.30 -11.97 -5.14
CA ALA A 196 -14.33 -12.58 -4.22
C ALA A 196 -14.72 -14.02 -3.83
N ASN A 197 -16.02 -14.26 -3.64
CA ASN A 197 -16.56 -15.59 -3.35
C ASN A 197 -16.53 -16.56 -4.55
N LEU A 198 -16.27 -16.04 -5.76
CA LEU A 198 -16.15 -16.83 -7.00
C LEU A 198 -14.70 -17.20 -7.33
N ILE A 199 -13.71 -16.61 -6.65
CA ILE A 199 -12.29 -16.85 -6.90
C ILE A 199 -11.80 -18.00 -6.02
N PRO A 200 -11.13 -19.03 -6.59
CA PRO A 200 -10.60 -20.14 -5.80
C PRO A 200 -9.48 -19.66 -4.87
N LEU A 201 -9.54 -20.09 -3.60
CA LEU A 201 -8.50 -19.83 -2.61
C LEU A 201 -7.25 -20.67 -2.94
N ILE A 202 -6.17 -20.01 -3.35
CA ILE A 202 -4.91 -20.67 -3.72
C ILE A 202 -3.98 -20.84 -2.51
N GLU A 203 -3.99 -19.88 -1.58
CA GLU A 203 -3.12 -19.86 -0.41
C GLU A 203 -3.84 -19.22 0.77
N MET A 204 -3.70 -19.82 1.96
CA MET A 204 -4.20 -19.27 3.22
C MET A 204 -3.16 -19.49 4.31
N LYS A 205 -2.82 -18.41 5.01
CA LYS A 205 -1.93 -18.43 6.18
C LYS A 205 -2.57 -17.63 7.29
N CYS A 206 -2.50 -18.14 8.51
CA CYS A 206 -2.90 -17.41 9.70
C CYS A 206 -1.76 -17.42 10.71
N GLU A 207 -1.50 -16.27 11.29
CA GLU A 207 -0.46 -16.07 12.28
C GLU A 207 -1.04 -15.35 13.49
N LYS A 208 -0.66 -15.83 14.67
CA LYS A 208 -0.97 -15.18 15.94
C LYS A 208 0.17 -14.26 16.31
N LEU A 209 -0.17 -13.01 16.61
CA LEU A 209 0.77 -12.00 17.09
C LEU A 209 0.66 -11.90 18.61
N SER A 210 1.78 -12.11 19.30
CA SER A 210 1.88 -11.98 20.75
C SER A 210 2.49 -10.64 21.12
N LEU A 211 1.88 -9.95 22.09
CA LEU A 211 2.47 -8.74 22.67
C LEU A 211 3.84 -9.07 23.29
N PRO A 212 4.80 -8.12 23.26
CA PRO A 212 6.06 -8.28 23.96
C PRO A 212 5.84 -8.40 25.48
N THR A 213 6.71 -9.16 26.14
CA THR A 213 6.69 -9.42 27.60
C THR A 213 7.10 -8.20 28.40
#